data_AF-A0A7C5UBF3-F1
#
_entry.id   AF-A0A7C5UBF3-F1
#
_cell.length_a   1.000
_cell.length_b   1.000
_cell.length_c   1.000
_cell.angle_alpha   90.00
_cell.angle_beta   90.00
_cell.angle_gamma   90.00
#
_symmetry.space_group_name_H-M   'P 1'
#
loop_
_entity.id
_entity.type
_entity.pdbx_description
1 polymer ?
#
loop_
_entity_poly.entity_id
_entity_poly.type
_entity_poly.pdbx_seq_one_letter_code
_entity_poly.pdbx_strand_id
1 'polypeptide(L)' 'MRKRHKARQIALQALFQADVGGIPIEEALEALFQEKQLPKEVIDFATKLAIGTWEHREEIDKLIQDCAPHWT' A
#
# COMPACT_ATOMS: atom_id res chain seq x y z
N MET A 1 -2.44 16.59 9.27
CA MET A 1 -2.08 15.20 9.67
C MET A 1 -3.13 14.13 9.32
N ARG A 2 -4.43 14.31 9.62
CA ARG A 2 -5.46 13.26 9.41
C ARG A 2 -5.56 12.67 7.98
N LYS A 3 -5.47 13.50 6.93
CA LYS A 3 -5.52 13.02 5.54
C LYS A 3 -4.36 12.08 5.17
N ARG A 4 -3.14 12.43 5.59
CA ARG A 4 -1.93 11.61 5.37
C ARG A 4 -1.97 10.31 6.17
N HIS A 5 -2.53 10.34 7.37
CA HIS A 5 -2.77 9.11 8.15
C HIS A 5 -3.76 8.19 7.42
N LYS A 6 -4.90 8.73 6.96
CA LYS A 6 -5.90 7.96 6.21
C LYS A 6 -5.33 7.36 4.91
N ALA A 7 -4.56 8.13 4.16
CA ALA A 7 -3.90 7.65 2.94
C ALA A 7 -2.94 6.48 3.22
N ARG A 8 -2.15 6.54 4.31
CA ARG A 8 -1.28 5.42 4.71
C ARG A 8 -2.08 4.18 5.11
N GLN A 9 -3.20 4.35 5.81
CA GLN A 9 -4.09 3.22 6.14
C GLN A 9 -4.63 2.55 4.86
N ILE A 10 -5.07 3.35 3.88
CA ILE A 10 -5.57 2.82 2.61
C ILE A 10 -4.45 2.10 1.84
N ALA A 11 -3.26 2.68 1.78
CA ALA A 11 -2.12 2.04 1.13
C ALA A 11 -1.78 0.69 1.78
N LEU A 12 -1.80 0.61 3.11
CA LEU A 12 -1.59 -0.65 3.83
C LEU A 12 -2.70 -1.68 3.53
N GLN A 13 -3.95 -1.26 3.46
CA GLN A 13 -5.07 -2.13 3.09
C GLN A 13 -4.93 -2.66 1.66
N ALA A 14 -4.52 -1.81 0.71
CA ALA A 14 -4.31 -2.20 -0.68
C ALA A 14 -3.17 -3.23 -0.80
N LEU A 15 -2.03 -2.97 -0.15
CA LEU A 15 -0.89 -3.89 -0.12
C LEU A 15 -1.28 -5.25 0.48
N PHE A 16 -2.06 -5.26 1.57
CA PHE A 16 -2.57 -6.49 2.17
C PHE A 16 -3.47 -7.28 1.21
N GLN A 17 -4.42 -6.61 0.55
CA GLN A 17 -5.31 -7.27 -0.40
C GLN A 17 -4.55 -7.82 -1.60
N ALA A 18 -3.57 -7.09 -2.11
CA ALA A 18 -2.75 -7.54 -3.23
C ALA A 18 -1.87 -8.74 -2.84
N ASP A 19 -1.22 -8.69 -1.69
CA ASP A 19 -0.31 -9.74 -1.23
C ASP A 19 -1.06 -11.01 -0.79
N VAL A 20 -2.01 -10.86 0.14
CA VAL A 20 -2.74 -12.00 0.72
C VAL A 20 -3.87 -12.48 -0.20
N GLY A 21 -4.55 -11.54 -0.87
CA GLY A 21 -5.65 -11.86 -1.79
C GLY A 21 -5.19 -12.23 -3.19
N GLY A 22 -3.92 -12.00 -3.55
CA GLY A 22 -3.36 -12.35 -4.85
C GLY A 22 -3.95 -11.56 -6.03
N ILE A 23 -4.47 -10.37 -5.78
CA ILE A 23 -5.05 -9.48 -6.81
C ILE A 23 -4.06 -8.38 -7.20
N PRO A 24 -4.17 -7.79 -8.41
CA PRO A 24 -3.39 -6.62 -8.79
C PRO A 24 -3.55 -5.46 -7.80
N ILE A 25 -2.46 -4.74 -7.53
CA ILE A 25 -2.45 -3.63 -6.57
C ILE A 25 -3.36 -2.47 -7.02
N GLU A 26 -3.49 -2.28 -8.33
CA GLU A 26 -4.40 -1.31 -8.94
C GLU A 26 -5.86 -1.66 -8.68
N GLU A 27 -6.21 -2.94 -8.77
CA GLU A 27 -7.56 -3.45 -8.51
C GLU A 27 -7.91 -3.28 -7.02
N ALA A 28 -6.97 -3.60 -6.12
CA ALA A 28 -7.14 -3.37 -4.68
C ALA A 28 -7.37 -1.88 -4.35
N LEU A 29 -6.63 -0.98 -4.99
CA LEU A 29 -6.81 0.47 -4.81
C LEU A 29 -8.16 0.94 -5.35
N GLU A 30 -8.56 0.48 -6.54
CA GLU A 30 -9.83 0.84 -7.16
C GLU A 30 -11.00 0.45 -6.25
N ALA A 31 -11.01 -0.79 -5.75
CA ALA A 31 -12.03 -1.25 -4.81
C ALA A 31 -12.12 -0.35 -3.56
N LEU A 32 -10.98 0.00 -2.96
CA LEU A 32 -10.93 0.85 -1.76
C LEU A 32 -11.36 2.30 -2.02
N PHE A 33 -11.18 2.81 -3.24
CA PHE A 33 -11.61 4.14 -3.64
C PHE A 33 -13.09 4.19 -4.01
N GLN A 34 -13.64 3.16 -4.65
CA GLN A 34 -15.06 3.13 -5.02
C GLN A 34 -15.98 3.12 -3.79
N GLU A 35 -15.55 2.48 -2.70
CA GLU A 35 -16.32 2.45 -1.44
C GLU A 35 -16.42 3.80 -0.72
N LYS A 36 -15.62 4.81 -1.09
CA LYS A 36 -15.41 6.01 -0.27
C LYS A 36 -15.31 7.27 -1.13
N GLN A 37 -16.13 8.28 -0.84
CA GLN A 37 -15.88 9.63 -1.35
C GLN A 37 -14.63 10.23 -0.67
N LEU A 38 -13.45 9.94 -1.23
CA LEU A 38 -12.18 10.39 -0.71
C LEU A 38 -11.72 11.69 -1.39
N PRO A 39 -11.11 12.63 -0.66
CA PRO A 39 -10.46 13.77 -1.27
C PRO A 39 -9.33 13.33 -2.21
N LYS A 40 -9.16 14.01 -3.35
CA LYS A 40 -8.11 13.72 -4.34
C LYS A 40 -6.71 13.60 -3.72
N GLU A 41 -6.38 14.47 -2.76
CA GLU A 41 -5.10 14.44 -2.03
C GLU A 41 -4.85 13.11 -1.29
N VAL A 42 -5.91 12.47 -0.78
CA VAL A 42 -5.82 11.17 -0.11
C VAL A 42 -5.61 10.06 -1.13
N ILE A 43 -6.33 10.12 -2.25
CA ILE A 43 -6.21 9.17 -3.36
C ILE A 43 -4.78 9.22 -3.91
N ASP A 44 -4.33 10.39 -4.37
CA ASP A 44 -3.01 10.59 -4.97
C ASP A 44 -1.89 10.07 -4.05
N PHE A 45 -2.00 10.35 -2.75
CA PHE A 45 -0.96 9.93 -1.82
C PHE A 45 -1.04 8.45 -1.45
N ALA A 46 -2.24 7.87 -1.32
CA ALA A 46 -2.41 6.44 -1.10
C ALA A 46 -1.88 5.64 -2.30
N THR A 47 -2.23 6.05 -3.52
CA THR A 47 -1.72 5.46 -4.77
C THR A 47 -0.21 5.53 -4.83
N LYS A 48 0.39 6.70 -4.59
CA LYS A 48 1.85 6.84 -4.59
C LYS A 48 2.54 5.87 -3.62
N LEU A 49 2.00 5.70 -2.41
CA LEU A 49 2.57 4.78 -1.43
C LEU A 49 2.36 3.32 -1.81
N ALA A 50 1.15 2.93 -2.20
CA ALA A 50 0.82 1.54 -2.48
C ALA A 50 1.56 1.03 -3.72
N ILE A 51 1.47 1.77 -4.84
CA ILE A 51 2.14 1.40 -6.09
C ILE A 51 3.65 1.39 -5.90
N GLY A 52 4.22 2.47 -5.37
CA GLY A 52 5.67 2.55 -5.16
C GLY A 52 6.20 1.45 -4.24
N THR A 53 5.50 1.12 -3.15
CA THR A 53 5.92 0.00 -2.29
C THR A 53 5.79 -1.34 -3.02
N TRP A 54 4.73 -1.54 -3.81
CA TRP A 54 4.51 -2.78 -4.55
C TRP A 54 5.58 -3.02 -5.63
N GLU A 55 5.90 -2.00 -6.41
CA GLU A 55 6.92 -2.04 -7.46
C GLU A 55 8.32 -2.30 -6.90
N HIS A 56 8.62 -1.77 -5.71
CA HIS A 56 9.92 -1.91 -5.05
C HIS A 56 9.93 -2.99 -3.96
N ARG A 57 8.92 -3.87 -3.90
CA ARG A 57 8.74 -4.79 -2.77
C ARG A 57 9.94 -5.71 -2.57
N GLU A 58 10.49 -6.28 -3.64
CA GLU A 58 11.65 -7.19 -3.52
C GLU A 58 12.89 -6.51 -2.92
N GLU A 59 13.14 -5.26 -3.31
CA GLU A 59 14.24 -4.44 -2.76
C GLU A 59 13.99 -4.12 -1.28
N ILE A 60 12.76 -3.71 -0.95
CA ILE A 60 12.35 -3.37 0.42
C ILE A 60 12.42 -4.60 1.33
N ASP A 61 11.91 -5.76 0.89
CA ASP A 61 11.92 -7.01 1.65
C ASP A 61 13.34 -7.48 1.94
N LYS A 62 14.24 -7.34 0.96
CA LYS A 62 15.66 -7.63 1.18
C LYS A 62 16.28 -6.73 2.25
N LEU A 63 16.02 -5.41 2.18
CA LEU A 63 16.51 -4.48 3.20
C LEU A 63 15.95 -4.79 4.59
N ILE A 64 14.69 -5.22 4.68
CA ILE A 64 14.06 -5.65 5.93
C ILE A 64 14.76 -6.91 6.47
N GLN A 65 15.00 -7.92 5.63
CA GLN A 65 15.70 -9.15 6.00
C GLN A 65 17.12 -8.88 6.50
N ASP A 66 17.86 -8.01 5.81
CA ASP A 66 19.22 -7.61 6.20
C ASP A 66 19.25 -6.95 7.60
N CYS A 67 18.18 -6.24 7.97
CA CYS A 67 18.04 -5.61 9.28
C CYS A 67 17.49 -6.55 10.37
N ALA A 68 16.92 -7.70 9.98
CA ALA A 68 16.25 -8.63 10.88
C ALA A 68 16.70 -10.08 10.64
N PRO A 69 18.01 -10.40 10.78
CA PRO A 69 18.60 -11.68 10.33
C PRO A 69 18.09 -12.92 11.06
N HIS A 70 17.32 -12.76 12.15
CA HIS A 70 16.75 -13.85 12.93
C HIS A 70 15.23 -13.99 12.75
N TRP A 71 14.63 -13.24 11.83
CA TRP A 71 13.20 -13.24 11.55
C TRP A 71 12.99 -13.40 10.04
N THR A 72 12.20 -14.40 9.67
CA THR A 72 11.81 -14.70 8.28
C THR A 72 10.30 -14.73 8.16
#